data_AF-A0A5B0C3Q9-F1
#
_entry.id   AF-A0A5B0C3Q9-F1
#
_cell.length_a   1.000
_cell.length_b   1.000
_cell.length_c   1.000
_cell.angle_alpha   90.00
_cell.angle_beta   90.00
_cell.angle_gamma   90.00
#
_symmetry.space_group_name_H-M   'P 1'
#
loop_
_entity.id
_entity.type
_entity.pdbx_description
1 polymer ?
#
loop_
_entity_poly.entity_id
_entity_poly.type
_entity_poly.pdbx_seq_one_letter_code
_entity_poly.pdbx_strand_id
1 'polypeptide(L)'
;MKTSIPKSRRPLPKSKQIGLRSKPEGKWAWDRLPFVGKDHGRQSFWDVPMLGGHFGGIDAGRAMALVYLKYVRDHRSDEIHNASGILSSILVAMDAKKPSTEDEAASLQGQRTGFMNEICSWIKAAAERLGSTLDAIPERSFVQQANEGLVRTDAAFMASIESKVKP
;
A
#
# COMPACT_ATOMS: atom_id res chain seq x y z
N MET A 1 8.84 -24.40 53.29
CA MET A 1 9.27 -23.17 52.58
C MET A 1 8.97 -23.34 51.10
N LYS A 2 8.08 -22.52 50.52
CA LYS A 2 7.82 -22.52 49.06
C LYS A 2 8.73 -21.48 48.42
N THR A 3 9.72 -21.93 47.66
CA THR A 3 10.62 -21.08 46.89
C THR A 3 9.84 -20.39 45.78
N SER A 4 9.70 -19.06 45.86
CA SER A 4 9.11 -18.25 44.81
C SER A 4 10.11 -18.06 43.68
N ILE A 5 9.75 -18.54 42.48
CA ILE A 5 10.52 -18.30 41.27
C ILE A 5 10.41 -16.79 40.94
N PRO A 6 11.53 -16.07 40.70
CA PRO A 6 11.47 -14.65 40.37
C PRO A 6 10.73 -14.46 39.05
N LYS A 7 9.64 -13.67 39.07
CA LYS A 7 8.95 -13.25 37.84
C LYS A 7 9.91 -12.40 37.01
N SER A 8 10.40 -12.96 35.92
CA SER A 8 11.13 -12.24 34.87
C SER A 8 10.37 -10.97 34.48
N ARG A 9 11.02 -9.81 34.61
CA ARG A 9 10.48 -8.49 34.20
C ARG A 9 10.55 -8.24 32.70
N ARG A 10 10.98 -9.21 31.89
CA ARG A 10 11.01 -9.04 30.44
C ARG A 10 9.64 -9.36 29.87
N PRO A 11 8.97 -8.41 29.16
CA PRO A 11 7.81 -8.74 28.35
C PRO A 11 8.21 -9.89 27.42
N LEU A 12 7.42 -10.97 27.43
CA LEU A 12 7.56 -12.00 26.42
C LEU A 12 7.49 -11.30 25.05
N PRO A 13 8.40 -11.59 24.10
CA PRO A 13 8.30 -11.04 22.76
C PRO A 13 6.90 -11.37 22.23
N LYS A 14 6.16 -10.35 21.78
CA LYS A 14 4.86 -10.55 21.13
C LYS A 14 5.07 -11.59 20.04
N SER A 15 4.34 -12.72 20.14
CA SER A 15 4.44 -13.80 19.15
C SER A 15 4.29 -13.21 17.75
N LYS A 16 5.17 -13.60 16.82
CA LYS A 16 5.05 -13.21 15.41
C LYS A 16 3.65 -13.56 14.90
N GLN A 17 3.04 -12.66 14.12
CA GLN A 17 1.70 -12.87 13.57
C GLN A 17 1.71 -14.11 12.67
N ILE A 18 0.78 -15.04 12.92
CA ILE A 18 0.73 -16.35 12.24
C ILE A 18 -0.18 -16.31 10.99
N GLY A 19 -1.01 -15.27 10.84
CA GLY A 19 -1.90 -15.12 9.69
C GLY A 19 -2.70 -13.82 9.71
N LEU A 20 -3.40 -13.56 8.59
CA LEU A 20 -4.35 -12.45 8.45
C LEU A 20 -5.70 -12.80 9.10
N ARG A 21 -6.45 -11.78 9.52
CA ARG A 21 -7.79 -11.94 10.11
C ARG A 21 -8.73 -10.87 9.56
N SER A 22 -10.00 -11.22 9.40
CA SER A 22 -11.07 -10.24 9.19
C SER A 22 -11.14 -9.30 10.40
N LYS A 23 -11.41 -8.03 10.13
CA LYS A 23 -11.47 -7.01 11.17
C LYS A 23 -12.91 -6.53 11.39
N PRO A 24 -13.29 -6.21 12.63
CA PRO A 24 -14.54 -5.54 12.90
C PRO A 24 -14.53 -4.12 12.30
N GLU A 25 -15.69 -3.47 12.30
CA GLU A 25 -15.83 -2.11 11.82
C GLU A 25 -14.88 -1.14 12.55
N GLY A 26 -14.09 -0.41 11.77
CA GLY A 26 -13.19 0.66 12.27
C GLY A 26 -13.75 2.05 12.02
N LYS A 27 -13.06 3.06 12.55
CA LYS A 27 -13.40 4.48 12.34
C LYS A 27 -13.37 4.85 10.86
N TRP A 28 -12.40 4.31 10.12
CA TRP A 28 -12.27 4.51 8.68
C TRP A 28 -12.47 3.20 7.92
N ALA A 29 -12.97 3.30 6.69
CA ALA A 29 -13.22 2.12 5.85
C ALA A 29 -11.94 1.31 5.59
N TRP A 30 -10.79 1.96 5.42
CA TRP A 30 -9.50 1.28 5.21
C TRP A 30 -8.99 0.56 6.47
N ASP A 31 -9.43 0.92 7.68
CA ASP A 31 -9.01 0.23 8.91
C ASP A 31 -9.48 -1.24 8.94
N ARG A 32 -10.54 -1.53 8.17
CA ARG A 32 -11.14 -2.85 8.01
C ARG A 32 -10.33 -3.76 7.08
N LEU A 33 -9.39 -3.20 6.31
CA LEU A 33 -8.57 -3.99 5.39
C LEU A 33 -7.69 -4.97 6.19
N PRO A 34 -7.65 -6.25 5.81
CA PRO A 34 -6.97 -7.28 6.59
C PRO A 34 -5.45 -7.07 6.64
N PHE A 35 -4.89 -6.43 5.61
CA PHE A 35 -3.47 -6.09 5.50
C PHE A 35 -3.12 -4.71 6.09
N VAL A 36 -4.08 -3.95 6.61
CA VAL A 36 -3.78 -2.76 7.40
C VAL A 36 -3.53 -3.22 8.84
N GLY A 37 -2.70 -2.56 9.62
CA GLY A 37 -2.42 -3.02 10.97
C GLY A 37 -1.37 -2.19 11.69
N LYS A 38 -0.58 -2.83 12.55
CA LYS A 38 0.47 -2.15 13.31
C LYS A 38 1.82 -2.81 13.11
N ASP A 39 2.74 -2.08 12.48
CA ASP A 39 4.14 -2.49 12.39
C ASP A 39 5.00 -1.64 13.32
N HIS A 40 5.79 -2.30 14.19
CA HIS A 40 6.56 -1.64 15.25
C HIS A 40 5.78 -0.58 16.06
N GLY A 41 4.48 -0.81 16.27
CA GLY A 41 3.58 0.08 17.03
C GLY A 41 3.04 1.26 16.24
N ARG A 42 3.41 1.43 14.97
CA ARG A 42 2.90 2.46 14.05
C ARG A 42 1.88 1.85 13.10
N GLN A 43 0.96 2.68 12.61
CA GLN A 43 0.02 2.24 11.56
C GLN A 43 0.81 1.79 10.33
N SER A 44 0.48 0.61 9.81
CA SER A 44 1.02 0.08 8.57
C SER A 44 -0.11 -0.25 7.61
N PHE A 45 0.10 0.05 6.33
CA PHE A 45 -0.77 -0.39 5.23
C PHE A 45 -0.32 -1.73 4.63
N TRP A 46 0.66 -2.39 5.26
CA TRP A 46 1.04 -3.76 4.96
C TRP A 46 1.43 -4.50 6.25
N ASP A 47 0.49 -5.28 6.78
CA ASP A 47 0.60 -6.12 7.98
C ASP A 47 0.32 -7.58 7.64
N VAL A 48 0.79 -7.99 6.45
CA VAL A 48 0.78 -9.39 6.01
C VAL A 48 2.01 -10.10 6.57
N PRO A 49 1.85 -11.23 7.27
CA PRO A 49 2.98 -12.02 7.74
C PRO A 49 3.87 -12.50 6.59
N MET A 50 5.19 -12.41 6.76
CA MET A 50 6.18 -12.90 5.80
C MET A 50 6.38 -14.43 5.94
N LEU A 51 5.32 -15.19 5.74
CA LEU A 51 5.27 -16.65 5.90
C LEU A 51 4.88 -17.34 4.58
N GLY A 52 5.22 -18.63 4.46
CA GLY A 52 4.83 -19.46 3.31
C GLY A 52 5.79 -19.40 2.11
N GLY A 53 6.94 -18.74 2.27
CA GLY A 53 7.97 -18.63 1.23
C GLY A 53 7.47 -17.88 -0.02
N HIS A 54 8.22 -17.97 -1.11
CA HIS A 54 7.96 -17.19 -2.32
C HIS A 54 6.58 -17.42 -2.92
N PHE A 55 6.19 -18.68 -3.16
CA PHE A 55 4.92 -19.01 -3.82
C PHE A 55 3.71 -18.71 -2.92
N GLY A 56 3.79 -19.04 -1.63
CA GLY A 56 2.74 -18.65 -0.68
C GLY A 56 2.62 -17.13 -0.57
N GLY A 57 3.74 -16.42 -0.68
CA GLY A 57 3.78 -14.97 -0.81
C GLY A 57 3.02 -14.47 -2.03
N ILE A 58 3.23 -15.05 -3.21
CA ILE A 58 2.51 -14.67 -4.45
C ILE A 58 1.00 -14.78 -4.25
N ASP A 59 0.52 -15.90 -3.72
CA ASP A 59 -0.91 -16.11 -3.55
C ASP A 59 -1.51 -15.17 -2.50
N ALA A 60 -0.79 -14.92 -1.39
CA ALA A 60 -1.20 -13.93 -0.40
C ALA A 60 -1.26 -12.52 -1.01
N GLY A 61 -0.25 -12.12 -1.79
CA GLY A 61 -0.20 -10.83 -2.47
C GLY A 61 -1.39 -10.62 -3.41
N ARG A 62 -1.68 -11.63 -4.25
CA ARG A 62 -2.84 -11.61 -5.16
C ARG A 62 -4.15 -11.45 -4.42
N ALA A 63 -4.37 -12.25 -3.37
CA ALA A 63 -5.57 -12.16 -2.56
C ALA A 63 -5.76 -10.77 -1.95
N MET A 64 -4.68 -10.16 -1.46
CA MET A 64 -4.74 -8.81 -0.88
C MET A 64 -4.98 -7.71 -1.92
N ALA A 65 -4.46 -7.87 -3.15
CA ALA A 65 -4.79 -6.97 -4.25
C ALA A 65 -6.28 -7.02 -4.60
N LEU A 66 -6.90 -8.21 -4.62
CA LEU A 66 -8.35 -8.35 -4.84
C LEU A 66 -9.16 -7.67 -3.71
N VAL A 67 -8.72 -7.78 -2.47
CA VAL A 67 -9.35 -7.09 -1.34
C VAL A 67 -9.24 -5.56 -1.49
N TYR A 68 -8.07 -5.06 -1.92
CA TYR A 68 -7.89 -3.64 -2.22
C TYR A 68 -8.80 -3.18 -3.37
N LEU A 69 -8.88 -3.92 -4.48
CA LEU A 69 -9.73 -3.59 -5.62
C LEU A 69 -11.21 -3.61 -5.25
N LYS A 70 -11.64 -4.56 -4.40
CA LYS A 70 -12.99 -4.57 -3.83
C LYS A 70 -13.24 -3.31 -3.00
N TYR A 71 -12.28 -2.90 -2.17
CA TYR A 71 -12.37 -1.65 -1.42
C TYR A 71 -12.53 -0.42 -2.35
N VAL A 72 -11.73 -0.33 -3.42
CA VAL A 72 -11.82 0.76 -4.41
C VAL A 72 -13.21 0.82 -5.03
N ARG A 73 -13.74 -0.33 -5.48
CA ARG A 73 -15.07 -0.42 -6.10
C ARG A 73 -16.21 -0.03 -5.15
N ASP A 74 -16.14 -0.53 -3.91
CA ASP A 74 -17.22 -0.41 -2.93
C ASP A 74 -17.33 1.02 -2.38
N HIS A 75 -16.24 1.81 -2.40
CA HIS A 75 -16.17 3.17 -1.85
C HIS A 75 -16.03 4.26 -2.92
N ARG A 76 -16.36 3.94 -4.19
CA ARG A 76 -16.19 4.86 -5.34
C ARG A 76 -16.98 6.18 -5.25
N SER A 77 -18.03 6.20 -4.42
CA SER A 77 -18.91 7.36 -4.21
C SER A 77 -18.54 8.19 -2.99
N ASP A 78 -17.52 7.79 -2.23
CA ASP A 78 -17.12 8.52 -1.03
C ASP A 78 -16.37 9.79 -1.43
N GLU A 79 -16.79 10.94 -0.90
CA GLU A 79 -16.17 12.24 -1.22
C GLU A 79 -14.68 12.32 -0.80
N ILE A 80 -14.25 11.46 0.13
CA ILE A 80 -12.88 11.37 0.66
C ILE A 80 -12.15 10.12 0.12
N HIS A 81 -12.63 9.54 -0.99
CA HIS A 81 -12.05 8.34 -1.57
C HIS A 81 -10.61 8.57 -2.06
N ASN A 82 -9.63 8.09 -1.30
CA ASN A 82 -8.20 8.23 -1.61
C ASN A 82 -7.55 6.88 -1.97
N ALA A 83 -8.08 6.21 -3.01
CA ALA A 83 -7.55 4.93 -3.47
C ALA A 83 -6.06 4.99 -3.83
N SER A 84 -5.61 6.06 -4.48
CA SER A 84 -4.22 6.24 -4.88
C SER A 84 -3.29 6.45 -3.68
N GLY A 85 -3.72 7.23 -2.67
CA GLY A 85 -2.95 7.41 -1.44
C GLY A 85 -2.82 6.14 -0.62
N ILE A 86 -3.86 5.30 -0.57
CA ILE A 86 -3.81 3.98 0.07
C ILE A 86 -2.86 3.05 -0.70
N LEU A 87 -2.95 3.00 -2.03
CA LEU A 87 -2.04 2.20 -2.84
C LEU A 87 -0.58 2.59 -2.63
N SER A 88 -0.28 3.89 -2.67
CA SER A 88 1.06 4.41 -2.36
C SER A 88 1.52 3.99 -0.96
N SER A 89 0.64 4.09 0.04
CA SER A 89 0.94 3.68 1.41
C SER A 89 1.20 2.17 1.54
N ILE A 90 0.51 1.32 0.79
CA ILE A 90 0.78 -0.13 0.73
C ILE A 90 2.20 -0.38 0.21
N LEU A 91 2.59 0.25 -0.90
CA LEU A 91 3.91 0.07 -1.51
C LEU A 91 5.04 0.53 -0.57
N VAL A 92 4.89 1.72 0.02
CA VAL A 92 5.84 2.24 1.02
C VAL A 92 5.93 1.30 2.23
N ALA A 93 4.81 0.74 2.69
CA ALA A 93 4.81 -0.20 3.81
C ALA A 93 5.51 -1.52 3.46
N MET A 94 5.36 -2.04 2.24
CA MET A 94 6.12 -3.21 1.78
C MET A 94 7.63 -2.93 1.69
N ASP A 95 8.03 -1.74 1.24
CA ASP A 95 9.44 -1.32 1.16
C ASP A 95 10.08 -1.15 2.54
N ALA A 96 9.29 -0.72 3.53
CA ALA A 96 9.76 -0.55 4.90
C ALA A 96 9.94 -1.86 5.67
N LYS A 97 9.42 -2.99 5.18
CA LYS A 97 9.55 -4.30 5.84
C LYS A 97 11.01 -4.76 5.84
N LYS A 98 11.45 -5.25 7.00
CA LYS A 98 12.80 -5.78 7.21
C LYS A 98 12.72 -7.28 7.51
N PRO A 99 12.82 -8.15 6.48
CA PRO A 99 12.88 -9.59 6.70
C PRO A 99 14.11 -9.95 7.53
N SER A 100 13.94 -10.89 8.45
CA SER A 100 14.99 -11.41 9.33
C SER A 100 15.61 -12.72 8.85
N THR A 101 14.98 -13.37 7.86
CA THR A 101 15.44 -14.63 7.25
C THR A 101 15.28 -14.59 5.74
N GLU A 102 15.98 -15.49 5.02
CA GLU A 102 15.83 -15.64 3.57
C GLU A 102 14.41 -16.05 3.18
N ASP A 103 13.77 -16.93 3.96
CA ASP A 103 12.37 -17.33 3.76
C ASP A 103 11.40 -16.15 3.89
N GLU A 104 11.62 -15.27 4.88
CA GLU A 104 10.82 -14.05 5.04
C GLU A 104 11.05 -13.10 3.87
N ALA A 105 12.29 -12.96 3.39
CA ALA A 105 12.62 -12.14 2.23
C ALA A 105 11.97 -12.68 0.94
N ALA A 106 12.03 -13.99 0.73
CA ALA A 106 11.39 -14.68 -0.40
C ALA A 106 9.87 -14.51 -0.35
N SER A 107 9.27 -14.64 0.84
CA SER A 107 7.84 -14.40 1.08
C SER A 107 7.45 -12.95 0.78
N LEU A 108 8.19 -11.96 1.27
CA LEU A 108 7.91 -10.55 1.02
C LEU A 108 8.01 -10.22 -0.48
N GLN A 109 9.03 -10.75 -1.16
CA GLN A 109 9.16 -10.59 -2.61
C GLN A 109 7.99 -11.24 -3.36
N GLY A 110 7.59 -12.45 -2.96
CA GLY A 110 6.41 -13.12 -3.49
C GLY A 110 5.14 -12.29 -3.31
N GLN A 111 4.92 -11.74 -2.12
CA GLN A 111 3.80 -10.85 -1.81
C GLN A 111 3.77 -9.62 -2.72
N ARG A 112 4.91 -8.94 -2.90
CA ARG A 112 5.02 -7.80 -3.82
C ARG A 112 4.69 -8.21 -5.25
N THR A 113 5.28 -9.31 -5.74
CA THR A 113 5.03 -9.82 -7.10
C THR A 113 3.56 -10.19 -7.30
N GLY A 114 2.96 -10.92 -6.36
CA GLY A 114 1.56 -11.34 -6.45
C GLY A 114 0.61 -10.15 -6.43
N PHE A 115 0.82 -9.20 -5.53
CA PHE A 115 0.01 -8.00 -5.42
C PHE A 115 0.09 -7.16 -6.71
N MET A 116 1.30 -6.86 -7.17
CA MET A 116 1.49 -6.03 -8.37
C MET A 116 1.01 -6.72 -9.65
N ASN A 117 1.20 -8.04 -9.79
CA ASN A 117 0.70 -8.78 -10.95
C ASN A 117 -0.82 -8.70 -11.06
N GLU A 118 -1.54 -8.80 -9.94
CA GLU A 118 -2.99 -8.67 -9.93
C GLU A 118 -3.40 -7.23 -10.31
N ILE A 119 -2.81 -6.22 -9.66
CA ILE A 119 -3.07 -4.81 -10.00
C ILE A 119 -2.80 -4.52 -11.50
N CYS A 120 -1.69 -5.00 -12.04
CA CYS A 120 -1.33 -4.86 -13.44
C CYS A 120 -2.34 -5.54 -14.38
N SER A 121 -2.91 -6.67 -14.00
CA SER A 121 -3.92 -7.36 -14.80
C SER A 121 -5.19 -6.51 -14.93
N TRP A 122 -5.59 -5.84 -13.86
CA TRP A 122 -6.72 -4.90 -13.88
C TRP A 122 -6.39 -3.61 -14.65
N ILE A 123 -5.16 -3.08 -14.52
CA ILE A 123 -4.71 -1.93 -15.31
C ILE A 123 -4.70 -2.25 -16.80
N LYS A 124 -4.21 -3.43 -17.21
CA LYS A 124 -4.23 -3.88 -18.62
C LYS A 124 -5.66 -3.92 -19.16
N ALA A 125 -6.57 -4.55 -18.42
CA ALA A 125 -7.98 -4.61 -18.83
C ALA A 125 -8.62 -3.21 -18.93
N ALA A 126 -8.27 -2.29 -18.04
CA ALA A 126 -8.73 -0.90 -18.10
C ALA A 126 -8.10 -0.15 -19.29
N ALA A 127 -6.80 -0.34 -19.55
CA ALA A 127 -6.08 0.27 -20.65
C ALA A 127 -6.58 -0.22 -22.02
N GLU A 128 -6.94 -1.49 -22.17
CA GLU A 128 -7.55 -2.01 -23.40
C GLU A 128 -8.96 -1.44 -23.62
N ARG A 129 -9.77 -1.34 -22.56
CA ARG A 129 -11.17 -0.90 -22.66
C ARG A 129 -11.34 0.61 -22.73
N LEU A 130 -10.44 1.38 -22.12
CA LEU A 130 -10.40 2.85 -22.16
C LEU A 130 -9.38 3.38 -23.19
N GLY A 131 -8.65 2.48 -23.85
CA GLY A 131 -7.47 2.75 -24.66
C GLY A 131 -7.70 3.60 -25.90
N SER A 132 -8.90 3.59 -26.47
CA SER A 132 -9.25 4.46 -27.60
C SER A 132 -9.04 5.95 -27.30
N THR A 133 -9.12 6.34 -26.02
CA THR A 133 -8.83 7.70 -25.56
C THR A 133 -7.32 7.98 -25.49
N LEU A 134 -6.50 6.95 -25.24
CA LEU A 134 -5.04 7.06 -25.20
C LEU A 134 -4.46 7.21 -26.60
N ASP A 135 -5.01 6.49 -27.59
CA ASP A 135 -4.56 6.56 -28.99
C ASP A 135 -4.83 7.94 -29.64
N ALA A 136 -5.78 8.70 -29.10
CA ALA A 136 -6.09 10.04 -29.57
C ALA A 136 -5.02 11.09 -29.19
N ILE A 137 -4.14 10.78 -28.23
CA ILE A 137 -3.13 11.70 -27.72
C ILE A 137 -1.74 11.27 -28.23
N PRO A 138 -1.04 12.08 -29.04
CA PRO A 138 0.31 11.76 -29.48
C PRO A 138 1.27 11.64 -28.29
N GLU A 139 2.22 10.70 -28.36
CA GLU A 139 3.20 10.46 -27.29
C GLU A 139 3.96 11.73 -26.86
N ARG A 140 4.36 12.57 -27.83
CA ARG A 140 5.02 13.86 -27.58
C ARG A 140 4.23 14.77 -26.63
N SER A 141 2.90 14.69 -26.65
CA SER A 141 2.03 15.50 -25.80
C SER A 141 2.07 15.03 -24.35
N PHE A 142 2.26 13.74 -24.07
CA PHE A 142 2.49 13.24 -22.72
C PHE A 142 3.85 13.70 -22.17
N VAL A 143 4.91 13.62 -22.99
CA VAL A 143 6.25 14.07 -22.61
C VAL A 143 6.26 15.57 -22.31
N GLN A 144 5.61 16.37 -23.16
CA GLN A 144 5.49 17.80 -22.92
C GLN A 144 4.77 18.10 -21.60
N GLN A 145 3.61 17.48 -21.36
CA GLN A 145 2.86 17.66 -20.11
C GLN A 145 3.68 17.26 -18.87
N ALA A 146 4.45 16.17 -18.97
CA ALA A 146 5.34 15.75 -17.89
C ALA A 146 6.43 16.81 -17.62
N ASN A 147 7.08 17.32 -18.67
CA ASN A 147 8.09 18.36 -18.53
C ASN A 147 7.53 19.66 -17.95
N GLU A 148 6.33 20.07 -18.36
CA GLU A 148 5.63 21.22 -17.78
C GLU A 148 5.35 21.01 -16.28
N GLY A 149 5.00 19.79 -15.87
CA GLY A 149 4.84 19.43 -14.46
C GLY A 149 6.15 19.51 -13.67
N LEU A 150 7.25 19.01 -14.23
CA LEU A 150 8.57 19.02 -13.56
C LEU A 150 9.14 20.44 -13.37
N VAL A 151 8.76 21.40 -14.22
CA VAL A 151 9.18 22.81 -14.09
C VAL A 151 8.36 23.56 -13.03
N ARG A 152 7.15 23.09 -12.69
CA ARG A 152 6.34 23.70 -11.63
C ARG A 152 6.89 23.31 -10.26
N THR A 153 7.76 24.16 -9.71
CA THR A 153 8.28 24.02 -8.35
C THR A 153 7.35 24.66 -7.33
N ASP A 154 7.35 24.16 -6.10
CA ASP A 154 6.63 24.77 -4.98
C ASP A 154 7.07 26.22 -4.77
N ALA A 155 8.36 26.51 -4.94
CA ALA A 155 8.89 27.86 -4.86
C ALA A 155 8.32 28.79 -5.96
N ALA A 156 8.24 28.31 -7.20
CA ALA A 156 7.65 29.07 -8.30
C ALA A 156 6.13 29.28 -8.10
N PHE A 157 5.44 28.27 -7.57
CA PHE A 157 4.03 28.36 -7.23
C PHE A 157 3.78 29.39 -6.12
N MET A 158 4.50 29.31 -5.01
CA MET A 158 4.37 30.24 -3.89
C MET A 158 4.73 31.68 -4.30
N ALA A 159 5.79 31.88 -5.09
CA ALA A 159 6.14 33.19 -5.62
C ALA A 159 5.01 33.81 -6.48
N SER A 160 4.30 32.99 -7.27
CA SER A 160 3.17 33.44 -8.09
C SER A 160 1.92 33.83 -7.27
N ILE A 161 1.74 33.21 -6.09
CA ILE A 161 0.69 33.58 -5.15
C ILE A 161 1.05 34.92 -4.50
N GLU A 162 2.28 35.06 -4.02
CA GLU A 162 2.76 36.27 -3.35
C GLU A 162 2.76 37.50 -4.29
N SER A 163 3.12 37.32 -5.57
CA SER A 163 3.08 38.39 -6.58
C SER A 163 1.66 38.85 -6.92
N LYS A 164 0.63 38.05 -6.65
CA LYS A 164 -0.78 38.42 -6.84
C LYS A 164 -1.40 39.07 -5.60
N VAL A 165 -0.76 38.94 -4.44
CA VAL A 165 -1.22 39.49 -3.16
C VAL A 165 -0.60 40.86 -2.87
N LYS A 166 0.55 41.20 -3.49
CA LYS A 166 1.10 42.55 -3.45
C LYS A 166 0.58 43.37 -4.66
N PRO A 167 -0.24 44.42 -4.44
CA PRO A 167 -0.63 45.35 -5.50
C PRO A 167 0.55 46.19 -6.00
#